data_AF-R2R907-F1
#
_entry.id   AF-R2R907-F1
#
_cell.length_a   1.000
_cell.length_b   1.000
_cell.length_c   1.000
_cell.angle_alpha   90.00
_cell.angle_beta   90.00
_cell.angle_gamma   90.00
#
_symmetry.space_group_name_H-M   'P 1'
#
loop_
_entity.id
_entity.type
_entity.pdbx_description
1 polymer ?
#
loop_
_entity_poly.entity_id
_entity_poly.type
_entity_poly.pdbx_seq_one_letter_code
_entity_poly.pdbx_strand_id
1 'polypeptide(L)'
;MAKWNVVLSTTEPYNYIGIINVRQGNRNSEVMEAIITENGRPVDLSQCKVFIEALLGNKFTVERAAKLIDAKNGKIQYTFDEYTMQMIHEQTANFKIVKGEDVIATTQDFSYFVVRAVSKTEGEMGSYWQTVEDLIADMTDYINKGKGDFDQWMKDRKEEFEAWRDAQQGDYLNWFESIKDILKSIDPGGVMLSELMDARVDLQGVRHESIKERLIADLEYIYKKIKYQLDLIVYKHIPVGNKITIEHDSEYQPEVRTTFYQNAIGTETDGLDTSDQFGGGTIYNVPTQLSFDRKKTHVEMPLYYALNTGDYIVHDKHTLLIIEGNKTLCFTMGSANITKAYINDGQTEVVRIPENLELFIKDDSTVELKWKRGMLNGN
;
A
#
# COMPACT_ATOMS: atom_id res chain seq x y z
N MET A 1 58.64 -3.94 62.87
CA MET A 1 59.20 -4.90 63.84
C MET A 1 58.07 -5.35 64.76
N ALA A 2 58.04 -6.63 65.14
CA ALA A 2 57.07 -7.13 66.10
C ALA A 2 57.32 -6.53 67.49
N LYS A 3 56.27 -6.01 68.12
CA LYS A 3 56.29 -5.48 69.48
C LYS A 3 56.17 -6.61 70.50
N TRP A 4 55.46 -7.67 70.15
CA TRP A 4 55.25 -8.84 70.99
C TRP A 4 55.71 -10.10 70.26
N ASN A 5 56.43 -10.95 70.98
CA ASN A 5 56.78 -12.29 70.56
C ASN A 5 56.19 -13.24 71.59
N VAL A 6 55.29 -14.13 71.17
CA VAL A 6 54.55 -15.03 72.05
C VAL A 6 54.64 -16.47 71.59
N VAL A 7 54.40 -17.40 72.51
CA VAL A 7 54.21 -18.82 72.21
C VAL A 7 52.77 -19.15 72.56
N LEU A 8 52.05 -19.73 71.62
CA LEU A 8 50.65 -20.09 71.78
C LEU A 8 50.50 -21.60 71.54
N SER A 9 49.77 -22.26 72.43
CA SER A 9 49.57 -23.71 72.38
C SER A 9 48.18 -24.06 71.88
N THR A 10 48.07 -25.16 71.13
CA THR A 10 46.80 -25.82 70.84
C THR A 10 46.39 -26.82 71.93
N THR A 11 47.33 -27.28 72.76
CA THR A 11 47.13 -28.41 73.70
C THR A 11 47.33 -28.09 75.18
N GLU A 12 48.13 -27.07 75.52
CA GLU A 12 48.29 -26.65 76.93
C GLU A 12 47.00 -25.98 77.41
N PRO A 13 46.63 -26.05 78.70
CA PRO A 13 45.35 -25.53 79.20
C PRO A 13 45.28 -24.00 79.21
N TYR A 14 46.42 -23.30 79.25
CA TYR A 14 46.49 -21.84 79.28
C TYR A 14 47.72 -21.34 78.52
N ASN A 15 47.56 -20.24 77.79
CA ASN A 15 48.68 -19.52 77.21
C ASN A 15 49.25 -18.50 78.23
N TYR A 16 50.43 -18.77 78.76
CA TYR A 16 51.12 -17.84 79.67
C TYR A 16 51.91 -16.79 78.87
N ILE A 17 51.21 -15.82 78.29
CA ILE A 17 51.83 -14.73 77.53
C ILE A 17 51.91 -13.44 78.36
N GLY A 18 52.89 -12.60 78.02
CA GLY A 18 52.96 -11.24 78.58
C GLY A 18 51.78 -10.37 78.12
N ILE A 19 51.51 -9.29 78.85
CA ILE A 19 50.40 -8.38 78.55
C ILE A 19 50.60 -7.74 77.17
N ILE A 20 49.64 -7.98 76.26
CA ILE A 20 49.57 -7.33 74.95
C ILE A 20 48.69 -6.08 75.09
N ASN A 21 49.28 -4.91 74.85
CA ASN A 21 48.58 -3.62 74.89
C ASN A 21 48.63 -2.95 73.52
N VAL A 22 47.54 -3.02 72.76
CA VAL A 22 47.41 -2.40 71.44
C VAL A 22 46.71 -1.06 71.56
N ARG A 23 47.08 -0.07 70.74
CA ARG A 23 46.49 1.26 70.82
C ARG A 23 45.50 1.50 69.70
N GLN A 24 44.26 1.80 70.08
CA GLN A 24 43.18 2.07 69.14
C GLN A 24 43.57 3.18 68.15
N GLY A 25 43.36 2.92 66.85
CA GLY A 25 43.60 3.89 65.79
C GLY A 25 45.03 3.97 65.27
N ASN A 26 45.97 3.22 65.85
CA ASN A 26 47.26 2.97 65.21
C ASN A 26 47.06 2.14 63.93
N ARG A 27 47.84 2.42 62.88
CA ARG A 27 47.82 1.64 61.63
C ARG A 27 49.18 0.97 61.46
N ASN A 28 49.17 -0.34 61.22
CA ASN A 28 50.34 -1.14 60.82
C ASN A 28 51.52 -1.17 61.81
N SER A 29 51.37 -0.65 63.03
CA SER A 29 52.44 -0.58 64.03
C SER A 29 52.21 -1.48 65.25
N GLU A 30 51.01 -2.05 65.42
CA GLU A 30 50.67 -3.00 66.49
C GLU A 30 50.83 -4.43 65.97
N VAL A 31 52.07 -4.92 65.97
CA VAL A 31 52.44 -6.20 65.34
C VAL A 31 52.87 -7.20 66.41
N MET A 32 52.25 -8.38 66.39
CA MET A 32 52.62 -9.54 67.21
C MET A 32 53.16 -10.66 66.31
N GLU A 33 54.21 -11.33 66.75
CA GLU A 33 54.65 -12.61 66.22
C GLU A 33 54.35 -13.71 67.22
N ALA A 34 53.79 -14.82 66.74
CA ALA A 34 53.45 -15.97 67.58
C ALA A 34 54.09 -17.24 67.00
N ILE A 35 54.63 -18.09 67.87
CA ILE A 35 55.01 -19.46 67.53
C ILE A 35 53.89 -20.37 68.03
N ILE A 36 53.22 -21.05 67.10
CA ILE A 36 52.17 -22.02 67.39
C ILE A 36 52.82 -23.36 67.72
N THR A 37 52.45 -23.92 68.87
CA THR A 37 52.97 -25.20 69.36
C THR A 37 51.85 -26.19 69.67
N GLU A 38 52.16 -27.47 69.48
CA GLU A 38 51.34 -28.61 69.86
C GLU A 38 52.23 -29.57 70.66
N ASN A 39 51.80 -29.94 71.87
CA ASN A 39 52.58 -30.74 72.81
C ASN A 39 54.02 -30.20 73.04
N GLY A 40 54.15 -28.87 73.12
CA GLY A 40 55.43 -28.19 73.34
C GLY A 40 56.38 -28.13 72.12
N ARG A 41 55.94 -28.56 70.94
CA ARG A 41 56.72 -28.53 69.69
C ARG A 41 56.08 -27.61 68.65
N PRO A 42 56.84 -26.84 67.85
CA PRO A 42 56.27 -26.01 66.79
C PRO A 42 55.46 -26.83 65.77
N VAL A 43 54.31 -26.30 65.36
CA VAL A 43 53.41 -26.92 64.37
C VAL A 43 53.82 -26.53 62.95
N ASP A 44 53.86 -27.47 62.01
CA ASP A 44 54.05 -27.14 60.59
C ASP A 44 52.74 -26.60 59.97
N LEU A 45 52.77 -25.35 59.56
CA LEU A 45 51.65 -24.59 59.00
C LEU A 45 51.72 -24.45 57.47
N SER A 46 52.63 -25.16 56.79
CA SER A 46 52.93 -24.94 55.35
C SER A 46 51.73 -25.10 54.41
N GLN A 47 50.67 -25.78 54.83
CA GLN A 47 49.42 -25.98 54.05
C GLN A 47 48.19 -25.36 54.73
N CYS A 48 48.40 -24.50 55.72
CA CYS A 48 47.34 -23.94 56.54
C CYS A 48 47.12 -22.45 56.25
N LYS A 49 45.91 -21.97 56.50
CA LYS A 49 45.62 -20.55 56.72
C LYS A 49 45.38 -20.36 58.20
N VAL A 50 45.82 -19.23 58.73
CA VAL A 50 45.64 -18.91 60.15
C VAL A 50 44.87 -17.62 60.26
N PHE A 51 43.85 -17.60 61.10
CA PHE A 51 43.01 -16.44 61.35
C PHE A 51 43.02 -16.15 62.84
N ILE A 52 43.12 -14.88 63.23
CA ILE A 52 42.75 -14.49 64.59
C ILE A 52 41.23 -14.47 64.67
N GLU A 53 40.68 -15.05 65.73
CA GLU A 53 39.28 -14.88 66.11
C GLU A 53 39.27 -14.13 67.44
N ALA A 54 38.67 -12.94 67.46
CA ALA A 54 38.57 -12.10 68.64
C ALA A 54 37.11 -11.89 69.04
N LEU A 55 36.79 -12.09 70.31
CA LEU A 55 35.53 -11.71 70.92
C LEU A 55 35.71 -10.35 71.58
N LEU A 56 35.13 -9.34 70.95
CA LEU A 56 35.19 -7.97 71.41
C LEU A 56 34.06 -7.70 72.40
N GLY A 57 34.41 -7.24 73.61
CA GLY A 57 33.49 -6.77 74.67
C GLY A 57 32.34 -7.73 74.93
N ASN A 58 32.64 -9.03 74.84
CA ASN A 58 31.71 -10.15 75.02
C ASN A 58 30.50 -10.16 74.08
N LYS A 59 30.54 -9.46 72.95
CA LYS A 59 29.37 -9.34 72.05
C LYS A 59 29.70 -9.52 70.57
N PHE A 60 30.79 -8.93 70.09
CA PHE A 60 31.07 -8.89 68.65
C PHE A 60 32.24 -9.80 68.31
N THR A 61 32.09 -10.64 67.29
CA THR A 61 33.17 -11.52 66.83
C THR A 61 33.87 -10.91 65.61
N VAL A 62 35.19 -10.99 65.59
CA VAL A 62 36.03 -10.54 64.49
C VAL A 62 36.95 -11.67 64.06
N GLU A 63 36.97 -11.95 62.76
CA GLU A 63 37.91 -12.90 62.15
C GLU A 63 38.80 -12.16 61.15
N ARG A 64 40.12 -12.28 61.30
CA ARG A 64 41.10 -11.64 60.39
C ARG A 64 42.26 -12.56 60.08
N ALA A 65 42.74 -12.54 58.84
CA ALA A 65 43.85 -13.39 58.42
C ALA A 65 45.17 -12.96 59.09
N ALA A 66 45.90 -13.94 59.62
CA ALA A 66 47.28 -13.78 60.08
C ALA A 66 48.26 -14.15 58.95
N LYS A 67 49.44 -13.52 58.97
CA LYS A 67 50.49 -13.77 57.99
C LYS A 67 51.41 -14.89 58.48
N LEU A 68 51.62 -15.92 57.66
CA LEU A 68 52.67 -16.93 57.92
C LEU A 68 54.04 -16.32 57.60
N ILE A 69 54.97 -16.33 58.55
CA ILE A 69 56.33 -15.80 58.36
C ILE A 69 57.40 -16.89 58.37
N ASP A 70 57.18 -17.99 59.08
CA ASP A 70 57.96 -19.22 58.97
C ASP A 70 57.02 -20.41 59.24
N ALA A 71 56.36 -20.85 58.17
CA ALA A 71 55.30 -21.84 58.26
C ALA A 71 55.80 -23.20 58.79
N LYS A 72 57.02 -23.63 58.43
CA LYS A 72 57.59 -24.91 58.88
C LYS A 72 57.83 -24.95 60.39
N ASN A 73 58.14 -23.80 60.99
CA ASN A 73 58.39 -23.66 62.42
C ASN A 73 57.21 -23.01 63.16
N GLY A 74 56.00 -23.05 62.61
CA GLY A 74 54.79 -22.59 63.27
C GLY A 74 54.72 -21.08 63.54
N LYS A 75 55.55 -20.28 62.85
CA LYS A 75 55.69 -18.85 63.14
C LYS A 75 54.74 -18.01 62.29
N ILE A 76 53.87 -17.26 62.95
CA ILE A 76 52.91 -16.34 62.36
C ILE A 76 53.16 -14.91 62.82
N GLN A 77 52.63 -13.95 62.08
CA GLN A 77 52.60 -12.54 62.41
C GLN A 77 51.17 -12.01 62.23
N TYR A 78 50.66 -11.32 63.24
CA TYR A 78 49.38 -10.63 63.18
C TYR A 78 49.58 -9.14 63.43
N THR A 79 48.96 -8.31 62.60
CA THR A 79 48.92 -6.86 62.80
C THR A 79 47.51 -6.51 63.26
N PHE A 80 47.38 -6.03 64.49
CA PHE A 80 46.09 -5.59 65.01
C PHE A 80 45.61 -4.38 64.20
N ASP A 81 44.38 -4.50 63.71
CA ASP A 81 43.76 -3.56 62.79
C ASP A 81 42.55 -2.88 63.42
N GLU A 82 41.91 -1.99 62.66
CA GLU A 82 40.79 -1.19 63.14
C GLU A 82 39.61 -2.04 63.65
N TYR A 83 39.43 -3.26 63.14
CA TYR A 83 38.39 -4.18 63.58
C TYR A 83 38.75 -4.84 64.91
N THR A 84 39.97 -5.39 65.03
CA THR A 84 40.42 -6.03 66.28
C THR A 84 40.74 -5.04 67.41
N MET A 85 40.87 -3.74 67.10
CA MET A 85 41.05 -2.67 68.09
C MET A 85 39.79 -1.84 68.34
N GLN A 86 38.61 -2.33 67.95
CA GLN A 86 37.39 -1.51 67.95
C GLN A 86 36.91 -1.13 69.36
N MET A 87 37.05 -2.01 70.35
CA MET A 87 36.58 -1.75 71.71
C MET A 87 37.73 -1.65 72.70
N ILE A 88 37.67 -0.63 73.56
CA ILE A 88 38.65 -0.35 74.61
C ILE A 88 38.51 -1.40 75.72
N HIS A 89 39.59 -1.66 76.45
CA HIS A 89 39.74 -2.65 77.53
C HIS A 89 40.09 -4.06 77.03
N GLU A 90 39.90 -5.06 77.89
CA GLU A 90 40.27 -6.45 77.67
C GLU A 90 39.39 -7.10 76.60
N GLN A 91 40.04 -7.80 75.67
CA GLN A 91 39.42 -8.61 74.64
C GLN A 91 40.02 -10.03 74.69
N THR A 92 39.22 -11.03 74.35
CA THR A 92 39.65 -12.43 74.27
C THR A 92 39.86 -12.82 72.81
N ALA A 93 40.96 -13.50 72.48
CA ALA A 93 41.20 -14.01 71.14
C ALA A 93 41.89 -15.37 71.13
N ASN A 94 41.78 -16.08 70.02
CA ASN A 94 42.59 -17.24 69.69
C ASN A 94 42.99 -17.21 68.21
N PHE A 95 43.83 -18.16 67.80
CA PHE A 95 44.12 -18.39 66.38
C PHE A 95 43.48 -19.68 65.89
N LYS A 96 42.64 -19.54 64.87
CA LYS A 96 42.05 -20.64 64.12
C LYS A 96 42.95 -21.06 62.97
N ILE A 97 43.22 -22.36 62.88
CA ILE A 97 44.08 -22.96 61.87
C ILE A 97 43.19 -23.78 60.92
N VAL A 98 43.23 -23.43 59.65
CA VAL A 98 42.38 -24.00 58.60
C VAL A 98 43.26 -24.68 57.55
N LYS A 99 42.95 -25.93 57.18
CA LYS A 99 43.61 -26.65 56.09
C LYS A 99 42.57 -27.04 55.05
N GLY A 100 42.61 -26.41 53.88
CA GLY A 100 41.52 -26.51 52.91
C GLY A 100 40.29 -25.73 53.38
N GLU A 101 39.17 -26.42 53.58
CA GLU A 101 37.93 -25.87 54.16
C GLU A 101 37.73 -26.25 55.64
N ASP A 102 38.54 -27.20 56.14
CA ASP A 102 38.40 -27.73 57.49
C ASP A 102 39.20 -26.92 58.51
N VAL A 103 38.55 -26.62 59.65
CA VAL A 103 39.22 -26.13 60.85
C VAL A 103 39.91 -27.31 61.51
N ILE A 104 41.24 -27.30 61.52
CA ILE A 104 42.03 -28.44 62.02
C ILE A 104 42.46 -28.27 63.48
N ALA A 105 42.56 -27.02 63.96
CA ALA A 105 42.87 -26.71 65.35
C ALA A 105 42.58 -25.23 65.65
N THR A 106 42.40 -24.91 66.92
CA THR A 106 42.51 -23.54 67.44
C THR A 106 43.57 -23.52 68.54
N THR A 107 44.27 -22.40 68.69
CA THR A 107 45.05 -22.19 69.92
C THR A 107 44.09 -22.03 71.10
N GLN A 108 44.58 -22.23 72.33
CA GLN A 108 43.85 -21.72 73.48
C GLN A 108 43.67 -20.21 73.40
N ASP A 109 42.67 -19.71 74.11
CA ASP A 109 42.40 -18.30 74.21
C ASP A 109 43.55 -17.56 74.90
N PHE A 110 43.73 -16.30 74.52
CA PHE A 110 44.61 -15.33 75.16
C PHE A 110 43.91 -13.97 75.22
N SER A 111 44.27 -13.17 76.23
CA SER A 111 43.75 -11.81 76.36
C SER A 111 44.69 -10.79 75.73
N TYR A 112 44.11 -9.73 75.16
CA TYR A 112 44.83 -8.52 74.81
C TYR A 112 44.01 -7.28 75.21
N PHE A 113 44.68 -6.18 75.47
CA PHE A 113 44.06 -4.94 75.92
C PHE A 113 44.15 -3.89 74.84
N VAL A 114 43.01 -3.28 74.51
CA VAL A 114 42.95 -2.11 73.64
C VAL A 114 42.97 -0.86 74.52
N VAL A 115 44.00 -0.04 74.36
CA VAL A 115 44.15 1.23 75.07
C VAL A 115 43.82 2.41 74.17
N ARG A 116 43.23 3.45 74.76
CA ARG A 116 42.85 4.68 74.06
C ARG A 116 44.08 5.41 73.51
N ALA A 117 44.01 5.88 72.26
CA ALA A 117 44.97 6.86 71.75
C ALA A 117 44.67 8.25 72.31
N VAL A 118 45.70 8.98 72.75
CA VAL A 118 45.54 10.35 73.29
C VAL A 118 45.19 11.36 72.19
N SER A 119 45.47 11.02 70.92
CA SER A 119 45.40 11.92 69.77
C SER A 119 44.17 11.76 68.88
N LYS A 120 43.14 11.00 69.29
CA LYS A 120 41.92 10.78 68.48
C LYS A 120 40.67 11.24 69.23
N THR A 121 39.74 11.88 68.51
CA THR A 121 38.44 12.33 69.03
C THR A 121 37.37 11.24 68.95
N GLU A 122 36.31 11.32 69.75
CA GLU A 122 35.22 10.33 69.82
C GLU A 122 34.51 10.10 68.48
N GLY A 123 34.42 11.12 67.62
CA GLY A 123 33.90 10.99 66.26
C GLY A 123 34.83 10.30 65.26
N GLU A 124 36.15 10.32 65.50
CA GLU A 124 37.15 9.61 64.68
C GLU A 124 37.33 8.14 65.11
N MET A 125 36.63 7.73 66.17
CA MET A 125 36.60 6.38 66.74
C MET A 125 35.35 5.58 66.30
N GLY A 126 34.63 6.05 65.27
CA GLY A 126 33.32 5.56 64.85
C GLY A 126 33.20 4.04 64.67
N SER A 127 32.00 3.51 64.95
CA SER A 127 31.64 2.11 64.77
C SER A 127 31.74 1.71 63.30
N TYR A 128 32.69 0.82 62.96
CA TYR A 128 32.85 0.27 61.61
C TYR A 128 31.67 -0.62 61.14
N TRP A 129 30.68 -0.81 62.01
CA TRP A 129 29.43 -1.50 61.74
C TRP A 129 28.26 -0.50 61.83
N GLN A 130 27.97 0.23 60.76
CA GLN A 130 26.57 0.60 60.49
C GLN A 130 25.86 -0.68 60.06
N THR A 131 24.72 -1.00 60.67
CA THR A 131 23.99 -2.23 60.32
C THR A 131 23.39 -2.10 58.92
N VAL A 132 23.24 -3.21 58.22
CA VAL A 132 22.55 -3.27 56.91
C VAL A 132 21.14 -2.67 57.00
N GLU A 133 20.53 -2.71 58.19
CA GLU A 133 19.20 -2.15 58.48
C GLU A 133 19.16 -0.61 58.40
N ASP A 134 20.18 0.08 58.90
CA ASP A 134 20.26 1.55 58.82
C ASP A 134 20.41 2.01 57.36
N LEU A 135 21.21 1.27 56.57
CA LEU A 135 21.36 1.54 55.13
C LEU A 135 20.05 1.30 54.36
N ILE A 136 19.29 0.27 54.72
CA ILE A 136 17.97 -0.01 54.14
C ILE A 136 16.98 1.11 54.49
N ALA A 137 17.01 1.63 55.72
CA ALA A 137 16.15 2.72 56.15
C ALA A 137 16.42 4.01 55.36
N ASP A 138 17.68 4.40 55.21
CA ASP A 138 18.08 5.57 54.43
C ASP A 138 17.72 5.44 52.93
N MET A 139 17.93 4.26 52.35
CA MET A 139 17.54 4.00 50.95
C MET A 139 16.03 4.06 50.76
N THR A 140 15.25 3.58 51.74
CA THR A 140 13.79 3.59 51.69
C THR A 140 13.24 5.01 51.79
N ASP A 141 13.82 5.85 52.65
CA ASP A 141 13.43 7.25 52.79
C ASP A 141 13.73 8.07 51.52
N TYR A 142 14.88 7.84 50.88
CA TYR A 142 15.22 8.47 49.60
C TYR A 142 14.21 8.13 48.48
N ILE A 143 13.84 6.85 48.34
CA ILE A 143 12.86 6.40 47.34
C ILE A 143 11.47 7.01 47.61
N ASN A 144 11.04 7.06 48.86
CA ASN A 144 9.73 7.60 49.22
C ASN A 144 9.62 9.11 48.98
N LYS A 145 10.68 9.88 49.26
CA LYS A 145 10.74 11.31 48.96
C LYS A 145 10.71 11.57 47.44
N GLY A 146 11.49 10.83 46.65
CA GLY A 146 11.53 11.00 45.19
C GLY A 146 10.23 10.63 44.47
N LYS A 147 9.42 9.74 45.05
CA LYS A 147 8.10 9.37 44.48
C LYS A 147 7.09 10.51 44.54
N GLY A 148 7.05 11.26 45.64
CA GLY A 148 6.16 12.42 45.78
C GLY A 148 6.45 13.53 44.76
N ASP A 149 7.73 13.79 44.51
CA ASP A 149 8.17 14.80 43.53
C ASP A 149 7.79 14.40 42.10
N PHE A 150 7.89 13.12 41.76
CA PHE A 150 7.50 12.61 40.44
C PHE A 150 5.99 12.67 40.21
N ASP A 151 5.19 12.27 41.20
CA ASP A 151 3.73 12.31 41.11
C ASP A 151 3.22 13.76 40.97
N GLN A 152 3.82 14.70 41.71
CA GLN A 152 3.52 16.13 41.59
C GLN A 152 3.91 16.67 40.21
N TRP A 153 5.11 16.35 39.73
CA TRP A 153 5.58 16.76 38.40
C TRP A 153 4.66 16.25 37.26
N MET A 154 4.22 15.00 37.33
CA MET A 154 3.28 14.42 36.35
C MET A 154 1.93 15.14 36.37
N LYS A 155 1.43 15.50 37.57
CA LYS A 155 0.18 16.23 37.73
C LYS A 155 0.27 17.63 37.11
N ASP A 156 1.32 18.38 37.42
CA ASP A 156 1.52 19.74 36.90
C ASP A 156 1.61 19.75 35.37
N ARG A 157 2.36 18.79 34.79
CA ARG A 157 2.46 18.64 33.33
C ARG A 157 1.14 18.29 32.67
N LYS A 158 0.30 17.49 33.33
CA LYS A 158 -1.03 17.15 32.83
C LYS A 158 -1.95 18.37 32.81
N GLU A 159 -1.96 19.16 33.88
CA GLU A 159 -2.77 20.39 33.98
C GLU A 159 -2.36 21.42 32.91
N GLU A 160 -1.05 21.60 32.68
CA GLU A 160 -0.54 22.46 31.60
C GLU A 160 -0.98 21.98 30.21
N PHE A 161 -0.94 20.67 29.96
CA PHE A 161 -1.38 20.10 28.69
C PHE A 161 -2.89 20.30 28.46
N GLU A 162 -3.70 20.07 29.48
CA GLU A 162 -5.16 20.27 29.39
C GLU A 162 -5.49 21.74 29.14
N ALA A 163 -4.84 22.68 29.84
CA ALA A 163 -5.00 24.11 29.61
C ALA A 163 -4.59 24.54 28.19
N TRP A 164 -3.48 24.01 27.67
CA TRP A 164 -3.05 24.27 26.29
C TRP A 164 -4.07 23.75 25.26
N ARG A 165 -4.56 22.52 25.43
CA ARG A 165 -5.57 21.92 24.55
C ARG A 165 -6.86 22.75 24.53
N ASP A 166 -7.34 23.15 25.70
CA ASP A 166 -8.59 23.89 25.83
C ASP A 166 -8.48 25.29 25.21
N ALA A 167 -7.31 25.96 25.35
CA ALA A 167 -7.02 27.21 24.66
C ALA A 167 -7.02 27.07 23.13
N GLN A 168 -6.37 26.02 22.59
CA GLN A 168 -6.35 25.74 21.14
C GLN A 168 -7.75 25.48 20.58
N GLN A 169 -8.60 24.75 21.31
CA GLN A 169 -9.99 24.53 20.92
C GLN A 169 -10.79 25.84 20.93
N GLY A 170 -10.58 26.69 21.93
CA GLY A 170 -11.17 28.03 22.00
C GLY A 170 -10.74 28.91 20.83
N ASP A 171 -9.46 28.92 20.47
CA ASP A 171 -8.92 29.71 19.36
C ASP A 171 -9.52 29.31 18.01
N TYR A 172 -9.64 28.00 17.73
CA TYR A 172 -10.30 27.51 16.52
C TYR A 172 -11.78 27.92 16.48
N LEU A 173 -12.51 27.77 17.58
CA LEU A 173 -13.92 28.16 17.67
C LEU A 173 -14.10 29.65 17.49
N ASN A 174 -13.26 30.47 18.12
CA ASN A 174 -13.28 31.93 17.99
C ASN A 174 -12.99 32.36 16.55
N TRP A 175 -11.98 31.75 15.91
CA TRP A 175 -11.69 31.97 14.50
C TRP A 175 -12.87 31.56 13.61
N PHE A 176 -13.44 30.37 13.81
CA PHE A 176 -14.57 29.88 13.03
C PHE A 176 -15.79 30.79 13.18
N GLU A 177 -16.17 31.17 14.40
CA GLU A 177 -17.28 32.10 14.64
C GLU A 177 -17.02 33.47 14.01
N SER A 178 -15.76 33.94 13.97
CA SER A 178 -15.42 35.22 13.32
C SER A 178 -15.63 35.21 11.79
N ILE A 179 -15.54 34.04 11.13
CA ILE A 179 -15.73 33.91 9.68
C ILE A 179 -17.07 33.26 9.29
N LYS A 180 -17.81 32.70 10.24
CA LYS A 180 -19.03 31.92 10.02
C LYS A 180 -20.10 32.66 9.23
N ASP A 181 -20.34 33.93 9.53
CA ASP A 181 -21.34 34.72 8.83
C ASP A 181 -20.89 35.13 7.42
N ILE A 182 -19.57 35.26 7.21
CA ILE A 182 -18.99 35.39 5.86
C ILE A 182 -19.21 34.10 5.08
N LEU A 183 -18.92 32.94 5.67
CA LEU A 183 -19.13 31.63 5.04
C LEU A 183 -20.60 31.34 4.73
N LYS A 184 -21.55 31.79 5.56
CA LYS A 184 -22.99 31.65 5.27
C LYS A 184 -23.46 32.55 4.15
N SER A 185 -22.87 33.74 4.02
CA SER A 185 -23.28 34.73 3.01
C SER A 185 -22.61 34.54 1.65
N ILE A 186 -21.60 33.65 1.55
CA ILE A 186 -20.86 33.41 0.31
C ILE A 186 -21.70 32.76 -0.79
N ASP A 187 -22.65 31.90 -0.42
CA ASP A 187 -23.54 31.21 -1.36
C ASP A 187 -24.95 31.09 -0.76
N PRO A 188 -25.69 32.20 -0.67
CA PRO A 188 -27.02 32.20 -0.11
C PRO A 188 -27.93 31.25 -0.88
N GLY A 189 -28.44 30.23 -0.19
CA GLY A 189 -29.32 29.22 -0.81
C GLY A 189 -28.60 28.16 -1.64
N GLY A 190 -27.26 28.17 -1.70
CA GLY A 190 -26.48 27.13 -2.40
C GLY A 190 -26.52 27.22 -3.93
N VAL A 191 -26.87 28.39 -4.48
CA VAL A 191 -27.06 28.59 -5.93
C VAL A 191 -25.74 28.42 -6.67
N MET A 192 -24.66 29.06 -6.21
CA MET A 192 -23.35 28.97 -6.84
C MET A 192 -22.82 27.53 -6.80
N LEU A 193 -22.99 26.83 -5.67
CA LEU A 193 -22.65 25.41 -5.57
C LEU A 193 -23.45 24.57 -6.57
N SER A 194 -24.76 24.82 -6.70
CA SER A 194 -25.61 24.10 -7.65
C SER A 194 -25.18 24.34 -9.10
N GLU A 195 -24.90 25.59 -9.48
CA GLU A 195 -24.43 25.95 -10.82
C GLU A 195 -23.07 25.31 -11.13
N LEU A 196 -22.15 25.29 -10.17
CA LEU A 196 -20.84 24.65 -10.33
C LEU A 196 -20.94 23.13 -10.47
N MET A 197 -21.88 22.53 -9.74
CA MET A 197 -22.18 21.11 -9.87
C MET A 197 -22.79 20.85 -11.25
N ASP A 198 -23.77 21.63 -11.68
CA ASP A 198 -24.47 21.42 -12.94
C ASP A 198 -23.61 21.73 -14.17
N ALA A 199 -22.60 22.61 -14.04
CA ALA A 199 -21.60 22.84 -15.07
C ALA A 199 -20.76 21.59 -15.44
N ARG A 200 -20.81 20.53 -14.63
CA ARG A 200 -20.19 19.22 -14.89
C ARG A 200 -21.15 18.19 -15.48
N VAL A 201 -22.40 18.56 -15.72
CA VAL A 201 -23.39 17.71 -16.40
C VAL A 201 -23.30 17.97 -17.91
N ASP A 202 -23.16 16.91 -18.70
CA ASP A 202 -23.11 17.01 -20.16
C ASP A 202 -24.50 17.14 -20.80
N LEU A 203 -24.53 17.33 -22.12
CA LEU A 203 -25.75 17.43 -22.93
C LEU A 203 -26.65 16.17 -22.86
N GLN A 204 -26.13 15.05 -22.35
CA GLN A 204 -26.84 13.81 -22.17
C GLN A 204 -27.34 13.62 -20.72
N GLY A 205 -27.04 14.55 -19.82
CA GLY A 205 -27.42 14.50 -18.41
C GLY A 205 -26.46 13.71 -17.52
N VAL A 206 -25.26 13.37 -17.99
CA VAL A 206 -24.25 12.62 -17.22
C VAL A 206 -23.30 13.59 -16.52
N ARG A 207 -23.04 13.35 -15.23
CA ARG A 207 -22.13 14.14 -14.40
C ARG A 207 -20.70 13.60 -14.51
N HIS A 208 -19.74 14.50 -14.70
CA HIS A 208 -18.30 14.18 -14.86
C HIS A 208 -17.46 14.69 -13.69
N GLU A 209 -16.25 14.13 -13.50
CA GLU A 209 -15.34 14.54 -12.42
C GLU A 209 -14.76 15.94 -12.66
N SER A 210 -14.64 16.35 -13.93
CA SER A 210 -14.13 17.66 -14.31
C SER A 210 -14.90 18.29 -15.48
N ILE A 211 -14.82 19.62 -15.59
CA ILE A 211 -15.36 20.37 -16.74
C ILE A 211 -14.68 19.93 -18.04
N LYS A 212 -13.39 19.57 -18.00
CA LYS A 212 -12.65 19.07 -19.16
C LYS A 212 -13.27 17.79 -19.71
N GLU A 213 -13.56 16.82 -18.84
CA GLU A 213 -14.19 15.56 -19.23
C GLU A 213 -15.60 15.79 -19.80
N ARG A 214 -16.40 16.63 -19.13
CA ARG A 214 -17.71 17.04 -19.61
C ARG A 214 -17.65 17.65 -21.01
N LEU A 215 -16.73 18.59 -21.25
CA LEU A 215 -16.55 19.24 -22.56
C LEU A 215 -16.12 18.26 -23.65
N ILE A 216 -15.25 17.29 -23.32
CA ILE A 216 -14.86 16.24 -24.26
C ILE A 216 -16.08 15.39 -24.63
N ALA A 217 -16.88 14.97 -23.64
CA ALA A 217 -18.10 14.19 -23.87
C ALA A 217 -19.11 14.94 -24.76
N ASP A 218 -19.36 16.23 -24.47
CA ASP A 218 -20.23 17.09 -25.29
C ASP A 218 -19.75 17.16 -26.75
N LEU A 219 -18.46 17.43 -26.96
CA LEU A 219 -17.87 17.55 -28.30
C LEU A 219 -17.92 16.24 -29.07
N GLU A 220 -17.65 15.11 -28.42
CA GLU A 220 -17.77 13.79 -29.04
C GLU A 220 -19.21 13.46 -29.42
N TYR A 221 -20.17 13.78 -28.55
CA TYR A 221 -21.58 13.56 -28.82
C TYR A 221 -22.04 14.38 -30.03
N ILE A 222 -21.70 15.67 -30.06
CA ILE A 222 -22.02 16.57 -31.18
C ILE A 222 -21.35 16.05 -32.47
N TYR A 223 -20.06 15.70 -32.41
CA TYR A 223 -19.33 15.18 -33.56
C TYR A 223 -19.98 13.92 -34.13
N LYS A 224 -20.36 12.95 -33.28
CA LYS A 224 -21.05 11.74 -33.71
C LYS A 224 -22.39 12.04 -34.39
N LYS A 225 -23.18 12.98 -33.84
CA LYS A 225 -24.46 13.39 -34.43
C LYS A 225 -24.29 14.07 -35.79
N ILE A 226 -23.35 15.00 -35.91
CA ILE A 226 -23.05 15.68 -37.18
C ILE A 226 -22.55 14.68 -38.20
N LYS A 227 -21.58 13.83 -37.84
CA LYS A 227 -21.02 12.82 -38.73
C LYS A 227 -22.11 11.87 -39.25
N TYR A 228 -22.99 11.38 -38.38
CA TYR A 228 -24.09 10.52 -38.79
C TYR A 228 -25.04 11.20 -39.79
N GLN A 229 -25.39 12.47 -39.58
CA GLN A 229 -26.22 13.21 -40.55
C GLN A 229 -25.49 13.42 -41.88
N LEU A 230 -24.20 13.73 -41.85
CA LEU A 230 -23.39 13.84 -43.06
C LEU A 230 -23.31 12.52 -43.82
N ASP A 231 -23.07 11.41 -43.13
CA ASP A 231 -23.01 10.07 -43.71
C ASP A 231 -24.36 9.70 -44.35
N LEU A 232 -25.49 10.03 -43.72
CA LEU A 232 -26.83 9.85 -44.30
C LEU A 232 -27.05 10.68 -45.57
N ILE A 233 -26.57 11.94 -45.59
CA ILE A 233 -26.65 12.80 -46.76
C ILE A 233 -25.84 12.19 -47.90
N VAL A 234 -24.59 11.79 -47.64
CA VAL A 234 -23.72 11.14 -48.62
C VAL A 234 -24.37 9.86 -49.15
N TYR A 235 -24.85 9.00 -48.26
CA TYR A 235 -25.48 7.72 -48.61
C TYR A 235 -26.70 7.88 -49.52
N LYS A 236 -27.53 8.90 -49.30
CA LYS A 236 -28.81 9.07 -50.02
C LYS A 236 -28.77 10.02 -51.22
N HIS A 237 -27.92 11.04 -51.21
CA HIS A 237 -28.02 12.16 -52.15
C HIS A 237 -26.76 12.40 -52.98
N ILE A 238 -25.60 11.92 -52.54
CA ILE A 238 -24.34 12.17 -53.25
C ILE A 238 -24.02 10.98 -54.16
N PRO A 239 -23.82 11.18 -55.48
CA PRO A 239 -23.55 10.10 -56.43
C PRO A 239 -22.11 9.55 -56.30
N VAL A 240 -21.83 8.82 -55.22
CA VAL A 240 -20.53 8.18 -54.98
C VAL A 240 -20.73 6.75 -54.48
N GLY A 241 -19.93 5.82 -55.01
CA GLY A 241 -19.78 4.47 -54.48
C GLY A 241 -20.46 3.35 -55.27
N ASN A 242 -21.60 3.58 -55.94
CA ASN A 242 -22.20 2.60 -56.85
C ASN A 242 -22.12 3.09 -58.31
N LYS A 243 -21.52 2.28 -59.19
CA LYS A 243 -21.27 2.61 -60.59
C LYS A 243 -21.80 1.54 -61.52
N ILE A 244 -22.68 1.94 -62.42
CA ILE A 244 -23.23 1.09 -63.48
C ILE A 244 -22.66 1.57 -64.81
N THR A 245 -22.09 0.64 -65.59
CA THR A 245 -21.62 0.91 -66.94
C THR A 245 -22.67 0.46 -67.94
N ILE A 246 -23.05 1.33 -68.86
CA ILE A 246 -23.98 1.08 -69.95
C ILE A 246 -23.22 1.23 -71.27
N GLU A 247 -23.07 0.14 -72.01
CA GLU A 247 -22.49 0.16 -73.36
C GLU A 247 -23.57 0.51 -74.40
N HIS A 248 -23.22 1.37 -75.36
CA HIS A 248 -24.14 1.87 -76.37
C HIS A 248 -23.50 1.94 -77.77
N ASP A 249 -24.33 2.10 -78.81
CA ASP A 249 -23.86 2.13 -80.20
C ASP A 249 -23.33 3.50 -80.67
N SER A 250 -23.72 4.59 -80.01
CA SER A 250 -23.29 5.96 -80.36
C SER A 250 -21.80 6.21 -80.13
N GLU A 251 -21.18 6.99 -81.02
CA GLU A 251 -19.80 7.49 -80.86
C GLU A 251 -19.70 8.76 -79.99
N TYR A 252 -20.84 9.29 -79.54
CA TYR A 252 -20.94 10.50 -78.70
C TYR A 252 -21.30 10.14 -77.23
N GLN A 253 -21.62 11.14 -76.41
CA GLN A 253 -21.94 11.01 -74.98
C GLN A 253 -23.46 11.09 -74.76
N PRO A 254 -24.22 9.98 -74.87
CA PRO A 254 -25.66 10.00 -74.66
C PRO A 254 -26.00 10.27 -73.19
N GLU A 255 -26.97 11.16 -72.95
CA GLU A 255 -27.51 11.41 -71.61
C GLU A 255 -28.26 10.18 -71.10
N VAL A 256 -28.14 9.90 -69.80
CA VAL A 256 -28.89 8.85 -69.11
C VAL A 256 -29.67 9.46 -67.97
N ARG A 257 -30.99 9.20 -67.95
CA ARG A 257 -31.86 9.55 -66.82
C ARG A 257 -32.12 8.31 -65.99
N THR A 258 -32.02 8.46 -64.67
CA THR A 258 -32.17 7.33 -63.74
C THR A 258 -33.32 7.58 -62.78
N THR A 259 -34.23 6.62 -62.65
CA THR A 259 -35.35 6.65 -61.71
C THR A 259 -35.39 5.38 -60.86
N PHE A 260 -35.86 5.52 -59.62
CA PHE A 260 -36.04 4.41 -58.68
C PHE A 260 -37.48 4.37 -58.19
N TYR A 261 -38.06 3.17 -58.13
CA TYR A 261 -39.40 2.94 -57.62
C TYR A 261 -39.54 1.51 -57.10
N GLN A 262 -40.60 1.27 -56.32
CA GLN A 262 -40.90 -0.03 -55.73
C GLN A 262 -42.29 -0.52 -56.14
N ASN A 263 -42.51 -1.83 -56.08
CA ASN A 263 -43.81 -2.47 -56.37
C ASN A 263 -44.37 -2.10 -57.75
N ALA A 264 -43.52 -1.95 -58.76
CA ALA A 264 -43.99 -1.88 -60.14
C ALA A 264 -44.72 -3.17 -60.51
N ILE A 265 -45.58 -3.09 -61.53
CA ILE A 265 -46.36 -4.24 -62.01
C ILE A 265 -45.45 -5.45 -62.27
N GLY A 266 -45.71 -6.56 -61.60
CA GLY A 266 -44.95 -7.81 -61.70
C GLY A 266 -43.75 -7.90 -60.76
N THR A 267 -43.54 -6.92 -59.87
CA THR A 267 -42.46 -6.92 -58.87
C THR A 267 -42.99 -6.94 -57.43
N GLU A 268 -44.30 -6.88 -57.24
CA GLU A 268 -44.94 -6.99 -55.93
C GLU A 268 -44.60 -8.32 -55.25
N THR A 269 -44.43 -8.32 -53.92
CA THR A 269 -43.94 -9.48 -53.16
C THR A 269 -44.91 -10.67 -53.12
N ASP A 270 -46.21 -10.39 -53.14
CA ASP A 270 -47.27 -11.38 -52.92
C ASP A 270 -48.11 -11.66 -54.18
N GLY A 271 -47.63 -11.20 -55.35
CA GLY A 271 -48.28 -11.37 -56.64
C GLY A 271 -48.86 -10.08 -57.21
N LEU A 272 -49.44 -10.17 -58.40
CA LEU A 272 -49.98 -9.01 -59.12
C LEU A 272 -51.06 -8.29 -58.30
N ASP A 273 -50.96 -6.96 -58.21
CA ASP A 273 -51.95 -6.09 -57.54
C ASP A 273 -52.16 -6.40 -56.04
N THR A 274 -51.10 -6.89 -55.36
CA THR A 274 -51.14 -7.14 -53.92
C THR A 274 -50.50 -6.04 -53.06
N SER A 275 -49.97 -4.99 -53.68
CA SER A 275 -49.38 -3.85 -52.96
C SER A 275 -50.41 -2.74 -52.70
N ASP A 276 -50.12 -1.86 -51.74
CA ASP A 276 -51.00 -0.72 -51.40
C ASP A 276 -51.19 0.30 -52.54
N GLN A 277 -50.35 0.27 -53.58
CA GLN A 277 -50.37 1.20 -54.70
C GLN A 277 -50.21 0.46 -56.04
N PHE A 278 -51.34 0.18 -56.69
CA PHE A 278 -51.35 -0.45 -58.01
C PHE A 278 -50.58 0.41 -59.04
N GLY A 279 -49.71 -0.25 -59.82
CA GLY A 279 -48.90 0.40 -60.86
C GLY A 279 -47.51 0.84 -60.41
N GLY A 280 -47.25 0.92 -59.10
CA GLY A 280 -45.96 1.32 -58.54
C GLY A 280 -46.08 2.33 -57.39
N GLY A 281 -45.07 2.30 -56.52
CA GLY A 281 -44.88 3.27 -55.45
C GLY A 281 -44.36 4.62 -55.93
N THR A 282 -43.90 5.44 -54.99
CA THR A 282 -43.30 6.75 -55.30
C THR A 282 -42.09 6.62 -56.22
N ILE A 283 -42.08 7.39 -57.31
CA ILE A 283 -40.97 7.46 -58.26
C ILE A 283 -39.98 8.54 -57.82
N TYR A 284 -38.73 8.15 -57.62
CA TYR A 284 -37.63 9.05 -57.26
C TYR A 284 -36.71 9.27 -58.45
N ASN A 285 -36.43 10.53 -58.78
CA ASN A 285 -35.33 10.88 -59.66
C ASN A 285 -34.01 10.66 -58.91
N VAL A 286 -33.17 9.77 -59.44
CA VAL A 286 -31.91 9.41 -58.79
C VAL A 286 -30.85 10.44 -59.18
N PRO A 287 -30.19 11.10 -58.20
CA PRO A 287 -29.03 11.94 -58.47
C PRO A 287 -27.94 11.09 -59.11
N THR A 288 -27.40 11.53 -60.25
CA THR A 288 -26.37 10.77 -60.97
C THR A 288 -25.20 11.66 -61.35
N GLN A 289 -24.01 11.05 -61.37
CA GLN A 289 -22.82 11.63 -61.96
C GLN A 289 -22.41 10.76 -63.15
N LEU A 290 -22.38 11.36 -64.34
CA LEU A 290 -22.06 10.65 -65.57
C LEU A 290 -20.58 10.84 -65.91
N SER A 291 -19.93 9.75 -66.31
CA SER A 291 -18.62 9.78 -66.97
C SER A 291 -18.66 8.90 -68.22
N PHE A 292 -17.78 9.16 -69.18
CA PHE A 292 -17.90 8.58 -70.52
C PHE A 292 -16.57 8.04 -71.02
N ASP A 293 -16.62 6.82 -71.53
CA ASP A 293 -15.61 6.22 -72.40
C ASP A 293 -16.22 6.00 -73.79
N ARG A 294 -15.40 5.64 -74.78
CA ARG A 294 -15.92 5.35 -76.12
C ARG A 294 -16.96 4.23 -76.04
N LYS A 295 -18.20 4.53 -76.48
CA LYS A 295 -19.36 3.61 -76.47
C LYS A 295 -19.78 3.14 -75.09
N LYS A 296 -19.40 3.86 -74.03
CA LYS A 296 -19.73 3.50 -72.64
C LYS A 296 -20.09 4.74 -71.85
N THR A 297 -21.26 4.71 -71.22
CA THR A 297 -21.65 5.68 -70.20
C THR A 297 -21.57 5.01 -68.85
N HIS A 298 -20.82 5.60 -67.93
CA HIS A 298 -20.80 5.21 -66.54
C HIS A 298 -21.72 6.12 -65.73
N VAL A 299 -22.65 5.51 -65.02
CA VAL A 299 -23.62 6.16 -64.16
C VAL A 299 -23.25 5.87 -62.71
N GLU A 300 -22.69 6.87 -62.04
CA GLU A 300 -22.48 6.82 -60.59
C GLU A 300 -23.71 7.38 -59.86
N MET A 301 -24.10 6.74 -58.75
CA MET A 301 -25.29 7.07 -57.98
C MET A 301 -25.08 6.85 -56.48
N PRO A 302 -25.93 7.44 -55.62
CA PRO A 302 -25.84 7.23 -54.18
C PRO A 302 -26.01 5.76 -53.81
N LEU A 303 -25.26 5.32 -52.80
CA LEU A 303 -25.29 3.95 -52.29
C LEU A 303 -26.68 3.49 -51.83
N TYR A 304 -27.56 4.41 -51.42
CA TYR A 304 -28.95 4.10 -51.06
C TYR A 304 -29.72 3.39 -52.18
N TYR A 305 -29.41 3.70 -53.43
CA TYR A 305 -30.05 3.12 -54.61
C TYR A 305 -29.32 1.89 -55.17
N ALA A 306 -28.24 1.45 -54.50
CA ALA A 306 -27.49 0.30 -54.97
C ALA A 306 -28.29 -1.00 -54.87
N LEU A 307 -28.36 -1.73 -55.97
CA LEU A 307 -28.93 -3.06 -56.09
C LEU A 307 -27.78 -4.03 -56.37
N ASN A 308 -27.61 -5.06 -55.54
CA ASN A 308 -26.42 -5.93 -55.55
C ASN A 308 -26.65 -7.25 -56.30
N THR A 309 -27.89 -7.69 -56.41
CA THR A 309 -28.26 -9.02 -56.93
C THR A 309 -29.43 -8.95 -57.91
N GLY A 310 -29.58 -7.83 -58.61
CA GLY A 310 -30.69 -7.62 -59.52
C GLY A 310 -30.51 -8.28 -60.88
N ASP A 311 -31.60 -8.76 -61.46
CA ASP A 311 -31.64 -9.16 -62.86
C ASP A 311 -31.56 -7.92 -63.75
N TYR A 312 -30.63 -7.92 -64.70
CA TYR A 312 -30.48 -6.83 -65.68
C TYR A 312 -31.37 -7.10 -66.88
N ILE A 313 -32.43 -6.34 -67.02
CA ILE A 313 -33.44 -6.49 -68.06
C ILE A 313 -33.34 -5.30 -69.01
N VAL A 314 -32.88 -5.53 -70.24
CA VAL A 314 -32.99 -4.52 -71.31
C VAL A 314 -34.42 -4.53 -71.80
N HIS A 315 -35.26 -3.63 -71.27
CA HIS A 315 -36.70 -3.57 -71.55
C HIS A 315 -36.98 -3.26 -73.04
N ASP A 316 -36.24 -2.30 -73.58
CA ASP A 316 -36.24 -1.94 -74.99
C ASP A 316 -34.84 -1.40 -75.38
N LYS A 317 -34.67 -0.92 -76.62
CA LYS A 317 -33.37 -0.43 -77.09
C LYS A 317 -32.85 0.81 -76.34
N HIS A 318 -33.70 1.55 -75.65
CA HIS A 318 -33.39 2.80 -74.96
C HIS A 318 -33.54 2.70 -73.43
N THR A 319 -34.10 1.60 -72.92
CA THR A 319 -34.45 1.45 -71.51
C THR A 319 -33.83 0.20 -70.90
N LEU A 320 -33.04 0.39 -69.86
CA LEU A 320 -32.48 -0.68 -69.02
C LEU A 320 -33.18 -0.65 -67.65
N LEU A 321 -33.61 -1.81 -67.18
CA LEU A 321 -34.14 -2.03 -65.84
C LEU A 321 -33.21 -2.95 -65.05
N ILE A 322 -32.98 -2.63 -63.79
CA ILE A 322 -32.35 -3.53 -62.82
C ILE A 322 -33.37 -3.77 -61.72
N ILE A 323 -33.75 -5.02 -61.51
CA ILE A 323 -34.82 -5.41 -60.59
C ILE A 323 -34.26 -6.32 -59.51
N GLU A 324 -34.45 -5.94 -58.24
CA GLU A 324 -34.09 -6.76 -57.07
C GLU A 324 -35.29 -6.85 -56.12
N GLY A 325 -35.96 -8.00 -56.13
CA GLY A 325 -37.23 -8.19 -55.43
C GLY A 325 -38.27 -7.18 -55.93
N ASN A 326 -38.82 -6.38 -55.03
CA ASN A 326 -39.79 -5.34 -55.37
C ASN A 326 -39.20 -3.98 -55.77
N LYS A 327 -37.87 -3.86 -55.83
CA LYS A 327 -37.18 -2.62 -56.17
C LYS A 327 -36.81 -2.61 -57.64
N THR A 328 -37.08 -1.51 -58.32
CA THR A 328 -36.69 -1.30 -59.72
C THR A 328 -35.88 -0.03 -59.85
N LEU A 329 -34.73 -0.15 -60.51
CA LEU A 329 -33.91 0.96 -60.96
C LEU A 329 -33.96 1.03 -62.49
N CYS A 330 -34.40 2.15 -63.03
CA CYS A 330 -34.63 2.35 -64.46
C CYS A 330 -33.68 3.38 -65.03
N PHE A 331 -33.05 3.05 -66.16
CA PHE A 331 -32.15 3.92 -66.91
C PHE A 331 -32.71 4.14 -68.31
N THR A 332 -32.91 5.39 -68.68
CA THR A 332 -33.43 5.78 -70.00
C THR A 332 -32.37 6.56 -70.78
N MET A 333 -32.07 6.09 -71.99
CA MET A 333 -31.08 6.65 -72.92
C MET A 333 -31.74 6.95 -74.27
N GLY A 334 -32.19 8.20 -74.47
CA GLY A 334 -33.01 8.57 -75.62
C GLY A 334 -32.27 8.72 -76.96
N SER A 335 -30.94 8.91 -76.93
CA SER A 335 -30.15 9.27 -78.13
C SER A 335 -29.23 8.16 -78.65
N ALA A 336 -29.25 6.97 -78.05
CA ALA A 336 -28.45 5.81 -78.46
C ALA A 336 -29.15 4.50 -78.07
N ASN A 337 -28.77 3.39 -78.71
CA ASN A 337 -29.26 2.07 -78.32
C ASN A 337 -28.33 1.44 -77.27
N ILE A 338 -28.92 0.95 -76.19
CA ILE A 338 -28.26 0.18 -75.15
C ILE A 338 -27.93 -1.21 -75.70
N THR A 339 -26.66 -1.58 -75.60
CA THR A 339 -26.15 -2.86 -76.11
C THR A 339 -25.83 -3.85 -74.98
N LYS A 340 -25.34 -3.34 -73.84
CA LYS A 340 -24.95 -4.11 -72.64
C LYS A 340 -24.93 -3.21 -71.40
N ALA A 341 -25.05 -3.78 -70.20
CA ALA A 341 -24.84 -3.06 -68.95
C ALA A 341 -24.25 -3.98 -67.86
N TYR A 342 -23.52 -3.42 -66.89
CA TYR A 342 -22.96 -4.16 -65.76
C TYR A 342 -22.56 -3.23 -64.60
N ILE A 343 -22.62 -3.74 -63.37
CA ILE A 343 -22.05 -3.09 -62.17
C ILE A 343 -20.52 -3.32 -62.16
N ASN A 344 -19.74 -2.31 -61.74
CA ASN A 344 -18.31 -2.35 -61.39
C ASN A 344 -17.43 -3.41 -62.09
N ASP A 345 -16.58 -2.98 -63.04
CA ASP A 345 -15.50 -3.74 -63.68
C ASP A 345 -15.85 -5.14 -64.26
N GLY A 346 -17.12 -5.40 -64.55
CA GLY A 346 -17.52 -6.33 -65.63
C GLY A 346 -17.76 -7.79 -65.26
N GLN A 347 -18.11 -8.13 -64.01
CA GLN A 347 -18.36 -9.52 -63.61
C GLN A 347 -19.84 -9.98 -63.61
N THR A 348 -20.80 -9.17 -64.07
CA THR A 348 -22.20 -9.61 -64.20
C THR A 348 -22.66 -9.52 -65.65
N GLU A 349 -23.03 -10.65 -66.26
CA GLU A 349 -23.62 -10.71 -67.60
C GLU A 349 -25.10 -10.32 -67.57
N VAL A 350 -25.54 -9.52 -68.55
CA VAL A 350 -26.94 -9.13 -68.76
C VAL A 350 -27.78 -10.34 -69.16
N VAL A 351 -28.90 -10.58 -68.47
CA VAL A 351 -29.89 -11.59 -68.87
C VAL A 351 -30.98 -10.91 -69.70
N ARG A 352 -31.03 -11.17 -71.03
CA ARG A 352 -32.09 -10.58 -71.87
C ARG A 352 -33.46 -11.15 -71.55
N ILE A 353 -34.49 -10.30 -71.67
CA ILE A 353 -35.89 -10.65 -71.43
C ILE A 353 -36.35 -11.78 -72.37
N PRO A 354 -37.21 -12.66 -71.88
CA PRO A 354 -38.05 -13.53 -72.70
C PRO A 354 -38.66 -12.85 -73.94
N GLU A 355 -38.51 -13.46 -75.10
CA GLU A 355 -39.20 -13.09 -76.34
C GLU A 355 -40.38 -14.03 -76.59
N ASN A 356 -41.40 -13.55 -77.31
CA ASN A 356 -42.62 -14.30 -77.65
C ASN A 356 -43.36 -14.84 -76.42
N LEU A 357 -43.81 -13.92 -75.55
CA LEU A 357 -44.77 -14.26 -74.51
C LEU A 357 -46.10 -14.66 -75.15
N GLU A 358 -46.50 -15.92 -74.95
CA GLU A 358 -47.77 -16.46 -75.40
C GLU A 358 -48.57 -16.94 -74.18
N LEU A 359 -49.82 -16.48 -74.09
CA LEU A 359 -50.77 -16.87 -73.05
C LEU A 359 -51.67 -17.98 -73.61
N PHE A 360 -51.70 -19.11 -72.93
CA PHE A 360 -52.58 -20.23 -73.25
C PHE A 360 -53.58 -20.41 -72.12
N ILE A 361 -54.87 -20.33 -72.43
CA ILE A 361 -55.94 -20.66 -71.47
C ILE A 361 -56.14 -22.18 -71.51
N LYS A 362 -55.92 -22.87 -70.40
CA LYS A 362 -56.12 -24.33 -70.29
C LYS A 362 -57.54 -24.68 -69.87
N ASP A 363 -58.09 -23.92 -68.92
CA ASP A 363 -59.48 -24.00 -68.48
C ASP A 363 -59.91 -22.69 -67.80
N ASP A 364 -61.15 -22.64 -67.31
CA ASP A 364 -61.79 -21.47 -66.69
C ASP A 364 -61.07 -20.94 -65.44
N SER A 365 -60.08 -21.66 -64.93
CA SER A 365 -59.35 -21.33 -63.71
C SER A 365 -57.82 -21.32 -63.85
N THR A 366 -57.27 -21.76 -65.00
CA THR A 366 -55.82 -21.85 -65.20
C THR A 366 -55.35 -21.37 -66.56
N VAL A 367 -54.27 -20.57 -66.52
CA VAL A 367 -53.53 -20.11 -67.68
C VAL A 367 -52.08 -20.61 -67.62
N GLU A 368 -51.53 -20.97 -68.77
CA GLU A 368 -50.12 -21.30 -68.96
C GLU A 368 -49.44 -20.20 -69.77
N LEU A 369 -48.37 -19.64 -69.22
CA LEU A 369 -47.54 -18.65 -69.91
C LEU A 369 -46.32 -19.37 -70.49
N LYS A 370 -46.10 -19.28 -71.81
CA LYS A 370 -44.89 -19.79 -72.46
C LYS A 370 -44.09 -18.64 -73.05
N TRP A 371 -42.78 -18.79 -73.03
CA TRP A 371 -41.86 -17.83 -73.64
C TRP A 371 -40.62 -18.52 -74.20
N LYS A 372 -39.89 -17.82 -75.07
CA LYS A 372 -38.56 -18.22 -75.53
C LYS A 372 -37.51 -17.32 -74.90
N ARG A 373 -36.34 -17.87 -74.57
CA ARG A 373 -35.18 -17.05 -74.17
C ARG A 373 -34.74 -16.21 -75.38
N GLY A 374 -34.62 -14.89 -75.22
CA GLY A 374 -34.20 -14.00 -76.31
C GLY A 374 -32.81 -14.39 -76.83
N MET A 375 -32.69 -14.64 -78.13
CA MET A 375 -31.42 -15.02 -78.76
C MET A 375 -30.61 -13.78 -79.16
N LEU A 376 -29.28 -13.86 -79.05
CA LEU A 376 -28.38 -12.90 -79.68
C LEU A 376 -28.49 -13.08 -81.20
N ASN A 377 -29.18 -12.16 -81.88
CA ASN A 377 -29.10 -12.13 -83.33
C ASN A 377 -27.67 -11.77 -83.74
N GLY A 378 -26.92 -12.78 -84.19
CA GLY A 378 -25.58 -12.64 -84.77
C GLY A 378 -24.43 -13.23 -83.94
N ASN A 379 -24.49 -14.52 -83.62
CA ASN A 379 -23.40 -15.50 -83.81
C ASN A 379 -23.87 -16.91 -83.41
#